data_AF-A0A2S5LK87-F1
#
_entry.id   AF-A0A2S5LK87-F1
#
_cell.length_a   1.000
_cell.length_b   1.000
_cell.length_c   1.000
_cell.angle_alpha   90.00
_cell.angle_beta   90.00
_cell.angle_gamma   90.00
#
_symmetry.space_group_name_H-M   'P 1'
#
loop_
_entity.id
_entity.type
_entity.pdbx_description
1 polymer ?
#
loop_
_entity_poly.entity_id
_entity_poly.type
_entity_poly.pdbx_seq_one_letter_code
_entity_poly.pdbx_strand_id
1 'polypeptide(L)'
;MLQLFFNKINLKPATLAVLIQATAFFFVFSFAWILKSQSLYVISAFPLLFLSFLVLMHAAIAVWFANITNMAKWWRWIHFIFPLAVWMMSQWHVPNTIYLIGFLLSLSLYWTTFRTQVPFFPSTATVRQQVLTLIPQYQPMRIIDIGSGLGDMSMYIAKLRPECSVEGIEIAPLPWLIS
;
A
#
# COMPACT_ATOMS: atom_id res chain seq x y z
N MET A 1 23.05 -5.82 -16.74
CA MET A 1 23.17 -4.42 -17.21
C MET A 1 21.95 -3.58 -16.82
N LEU A 2 20.71 -3.97 -17.19
CA LEU A 2 19.48 -3.23 -16.84
C LEU A 2 19.22 -3.07 -15.33
N GLN A 3 19.39 -4.12 -14.52
CA GLN A 3 19.21 -4.03 -13.06
C GLN A 3 20.17 -3.03 -12.40
N LEU A 4 21.42 -2.95 -12.89
CA LEU A 4 22.41 -1.99 -12.39
C LEU A 4 22.02 -0.55 -12.72
N PHE A 5 21.31 -0.32 -13.84
CA PHE A 5 20.76 0.98 -14.19
C PHE A 5 19.59 1.36 -13.26
N PHE A 6 18.64 0.45 -13.05
CA PHE A 6 17.49 0.73 -12.17
C PHE A 6 17.87 0.91 -10.70
N ASN A 7 18.94 0.25 -10.22
CA ASN A 7 19.48 0.50 -8.89
C ASN A 7 20.01 1.93 -8.71
N LYS A 8 20.35 2.65 -9.79
CA LYS A 8 20.77 4.06 -9.74
C LYS A 8 19.58 5.03 -9.73
N ILE A 9 18.39 4.56 -10.10
CA ILE A 9 17.18 5.37 -10.13
C ILE A 9 16.54 5.36 -8.73
N ASN A 10 16.54 6.51 -8.07
CA ASN A 10 15.95 6.67 -6.74
C ASN A 10 14.45 6.99 -6.81
N LEU A 11 13.65 6.08 -7.37
CA LEU A 11 12.20 6.18 -7.34
C LEU A 11 11.65 5.48 -6.09
N LYS A 12 10.63 6.08 -5.47
CA LYS A 12 9.91 5.42 -4.38
C LYS A 12 9.21 4.17 -4.94
N PRO A 13 9.17 3.04 -4.18
CA PRO A 13 8.62 1.78 -4.69
C PRO A 13 7.20 1.90 -5.26
N ALA A 14 6.33 2.68 -4.62
CA ALA A 14 4.96 2.91 -5.10
C ALA A 14 4.93 3.62 -6.47
N THR A 15 5.77 4.62 -6.67
CA THR A 15 5.88 5.34 -7.95
C THR A 15 6.36 4.41 -9.07
N LEU A 16 7.37 3.59 -8.77
CA LEU A 16 7.89 2.60 -9.71
C LEU A 16 6.84 1.54 -10.07
N ALA A 17 6.06 1.07 -9.08
CA ALA A 17 4.99 0.11 -9.30
C ALA A 17 3.91 0.64 -10.26
N VAL A 18 3.51 1.91 -10.13
CA VAL A 18 2.54 2.54 -11.05
C VAL A 18 3.10 2.60 -12.47
N LEU A 19 4.37 3.01 -12.64
CA LEU A 19 5.01 3.06 -13.95
C LEU A 19 5.08 1.68 -14.60
N ILE A 20 5.41 0.64 -13.83
CA ILE A 20 5.43 -0.75 -14.31
C ILE A 20 4.04 -1.18 -14.79
N GLN A 21 3.00 -0.91 -14.00
CA GLN A 21 1.62 -1.27 -14.38
C GLN A 21 1.15 -0.53 -15.63
N ALA A 22 1.42 0.78 -15.72
CA ALA A 22 1.07 1.58 -16.90
C ALA A 22 1.80 1.10 -18.16
N THR A 23 3.09 0.77 -18.03
CA THR A 23 3.90 0.25 -19.14
C THR A 23 3.39 -1.12 -19.59
N ALA A 24 3.12 -2.04 -18.65
CA ALA A 24 2.55 -3.36 -18.95
C ALA A 24 1.18 -3.23 -19.65
N PHE A 25 0.31 -2.36 -19.14
CA PHE A 25 -0.99 -2.08 -19.75
C PHE A 25 -0.85 -1.58 -21.19
N PHE A 26 0.06 -0.64 -21.44
CA PHE A 26 0.31 -0.12 -22.79
C PHE A 26 0.72 -1.23 -23.78
N PHE A 27 1.61 -2.14 -23.38
CA PHE A 27 2.02 -3.27 -24.21
C PHE A 27 0.84 -4.22 -24.51
N VAL A 28 0.08 -4.60 -23.49
CA VAL A 28 -1.07 -5.51 -23.65
C VAL A 28 -2.17 -4.86 -24.49
N PHE A 29 -2.47 -3.59 -24.25
CA PHE A 29 -3.46 -2.83 -25.01
C PHE A 29 -3.07 -2.71 -26.49
N SER A 30 -1.80 -2.38 -26.77
CA SER A 30 -1.28 -2.29 -28.14
C SER A 30 -1.37 -3.65 -28.85
N PHE A 31 -1.02 -4.73 -28.16
CA PHE A 31 -1.15 -6.09 -28.68
C PHE A 31 -2.62 -6.44 -29.00
N ALA A 32 -3.54 -6.20 -28.06
CA ALA A 32 -4.96 -6.45 -28.27
C ALA A 32 -5.54 -5.62 -29.43
N TRP A 33 -5.11 -4.37 -29.57
CA TRP A 33 -5.52 -3.49 -30.67
C TRP A 33 -5.07 -4.02 -32.03
N ILE A 34 -3.80 -4.43 -32.15
CA ILE A 34 -3.26 -5.01 -33.38
C ILE A 34 -4.03 -6.28 -33.75
N LEU A 35 -4.26 -7.19 -32.81
CA LEU A 35 -5.02 -8.41 -33.08
C LEU A 35 -6.46 -8.14 -33.53
N LYS A 36 -7.12 -7.13 -32.92
CA LYS A 36 -8.45 -6.70 -33.35
C LYS A 36 -8.44 -6.11 -34.76
N SER A 37 -7.42 -5.32 -35.11
CA SER A 37 -7.30 -4.71 -36.45
C SER A 37 -7.09 -5.73 -37.57
N GLN A 38 -6.53 -6.90 -37.24
CA GLN A 38 -6.32 -8.01 -38.18
C GLN A 38 -7.54 -8.95 -38.28
N SER A 39 -8.70 -8.57 -37.72
CA SER A 39 -9.98 -9.31 -37.77
C SER A 39 -9.86 -10.81 -37.48
N LEU A 40 -9.07 -11.18 -36.47
CA LEU A 40 -9.00 -12.56 -36.02
C LEU A 40 -10.36 -13.00 -35.46
N TYR A 41 -11.09 -13.83 -36.21
CA TYR A 41 -12.36 -14.48 -35.84
C TYR A 41 -12.33 -15.13 -34.43
N VAL A 42 -11.14 -15.48 -33.94
CA VAL A 42 -10.91 -16.03 -32.59
C VAL A 42 -11.41 -15.09 -31.48
N ILE A 43 -11.27 -13.77 -31.65
CA ILE A 43 -11.71 -12.78 -30.64
C ILE A 43 -13.23 -12.79 -30.49
N SER A 44 -13.95 -12.89 -31.61
CA SER A 44 -15.41 -12.96 -31.62
C SER A 44 -15.95 -14.31 -31.16
N ALA A 45 -15.21 -15.39 -31.38
CA ALA A 45 -15.65 -16.74 -31.01
C ALA A 45 -15.50 -17.04 -29.51
N PHE A 46 -14.45 -16.51 -28.85
CA PHE A 46 -14.15 -16.81 -27.45
C PHE A 46 -13.72 -15.57 -26.65
N PRO A 47 -14.63 -14.62 -26.40
CA PRO A 47 -14.29 -13.32 -25.80
C PRO A 47 -13.74 -13.45 -24.37
N LEU A 48 -14.27 -14.37 -23.56
CA LEU A 48 -13.84 -14.54 -22.16
C LEU A 48 -12.43 -15.16 -22.05
N LEU A 49 -12.13 -16.17 -22.87
CA LEU A 49 -10.80 -16.80 -22.92
C LEU A 49 -9.74 -15.83 -23.44
N PHE A 50 -10.10 -15.00 -24.41
CA PHE A 50 -9.21 -13.96 -24.92
C PHE A 50 -8.92 -12.91 -23.85
N LEU A 51 -9.95 -12.45 -23.12
CA LEU A 51 -9.77 -11.48 -22.04
C LEU A 51 -8.92 -12.04 -20.89
N SER A 52 -9.15 -13.29 -20.47
CA SER A 52 -8.34 -13.92 -19.41
C SER A 52 -6.87 -14.09 -19.84
N PHE A 53 -6.62 -14.40 -21.11
CA PHE A 53 -5.28 -14.42 -21.68
C PHE A 53 -4.59 -13.04 -21.59
N LEU A 54 -5.29 -11.95 -21.96
CA LEU A 54 -4.74 -10.59 -21.86
C LEU A 54 -4.44 -10.20 -20.40
N VAL A 55 -5.30 -10.58 -19.46
CA VAL A 55 -5.08 -10.32 -18.02
C VAL A 55 -3.85 -11.07 -17.49
N LEU A 56 -3.69 -12.35 -17.85
CA LEU A 56 -2.51 -13.14 -17.49
C LEU A 56 -1.24 -12.60 -18.15
N MET A 57 -1.33 -12.16 -19.40
CA MET A 57 -0.23 -11.50 -20.11
C MET A 57 0.18 -10.21 -19.41
N HIS A 58 -0.77 -9.38 -18.98
CA HIS A 58 -0.49 -8.17 -18.18
C HIS A 58 0.25 -8.54 -16.89
N ALA A 59 -0.29 -9.48 -16.12
CA ALA A 59 0.31 -9.93 -14.86
C ALA A 59 1.75 -10.42 -15.07
N ALA A 60 1.99 -11.24 -16.10
CA ALA A 60 3.32 -11.76 -16.43
C ALA A 60 4.30 -10.64 -16.81
N ILE A 61 3.88 -9.70 -17.67
CA ILE A 61 4.72 -8.56 -18.09
C ILE A 61 5.04 -7.66 -16.90
N ALA A 62 4.06 -7.37 -16.03
CA ALA A 62 4.27 -6.56 -14.84
C ALA A 62 5.26 -7.22 -13.87
N VAL A 63 5.14 -8.54 -13.64
CA VAL A 63 6.11 -9.31 -12.83
C VAL A 63 7.51 -9.28 -13.45
N TRP A 64 7.60 -9.44 -14.76
CA TRP A 64 8.87 -9.39 -15.48
C TRP A 64 9.55 -8.03 -15.34
N PHE A 65 8.80 -6.93 -15.52
CA PHE A 65 9.30 -5.59 -15.28
C PHE A 65 9.71 -5.36 -13.83
N ALA A 66 8.93 -5.83 -12.84
CA ALA A 66 9.31 -5.75 -11.43
C ALA A 66 10.62 -6.50 -11.11
N ASN A 67 10.92 -7.58 -11.84
CA ASN A 67 12.19 -8.30 -11.72
C ASN A 67 13.36 -7.53 -12.40
N ILE A 68 13.11 -6.87 -13.53
CA ILE A 68 14.12 -6.04 -14.22
C ILE A 68 14.47 -4.79 -13.41
N THR A 69 13.47 -4.16 -12.79
CA THR A 69 13.64 -2.97 -11.95
C THR A 69 14.11 -3.30 -10.53
N ASN A 70 14.40 -4.58 -10.25
CA ASN A 70 14.95 -5.08 -9.01
C ASN A 70 14.09 -4.74 -7.76
N MET A 71 12.76 -4.70 -7.91
CA MET A 71 11.86 -4.54 -6.76
C MET A 71 11.94 -5.76 -5.83
N ALA A 72 11.70 -5.51 -4.53
CA ALA A 72 11.66 -6.56 -3.53
C ALA A 72 10.66 -7.67 -3.92
N LYS A 73 10.96 -8.93 -3.57
CA LYS A 73 10.23 -10.12 -4.05
C LYS A 73 8.71 -10.03 -3.83
N TRP A 74 8.26 -9.40 -2.74
CA TRP A 74 6.84 -9.24 -2.45
C TRP A 74 6.08 -8.36 -3.45
N TRP A 75 6.74 -7.39 -4.08
CA TRP A 75 6.13 -6.59 -5.15
C TRP A 75 5.72 -7.43 -6.35
N ARG A 76 6.43 -8.52 -6.62
CA ARG A 76 6.10 -9.44 -7.73
C ARG A 76 4.74 -10.09 -7.50
N TRP A 77 4.44 -10.49 -6.26
CA TRP A 77 3.13 -11.03 -5.92
C TRP A 77 2.03 -9.99 -6.11
N ILE A 78 2.27 -8.74 -5.73
CA ILE A 78 1.32 -7.64 -5.97
C ILE A 78 1.12 -7.41 -7.46
N HIS A 79 2.19 -7.35 -8.26
CA HIS A 79 2.10 -7.15 -9.71
C HIS A 79 1.37 -8.29 -10.41
N PHE A 80 1.53 -9.52 -9.93
CA PHE A 80 0.81 -10.68 -10.44
C PHE A 80 -0.68 -10.60 -10.08
N ILE A 81 -1.01 -10.41 -8.80
CA ILE A 81 -2.40 -10.48 -8.30
C ILE A 81 -3.22 -9.27 -8.77
N PHE A 82 -2.61 -8.09 -8.92
CA PHE A 82 -3.34 -6.85 -9.17
C PHE A 82 -4.22 -6.86 -10.44
N PRO A 83 -3.72 -7.22 -11.65
CA PRO A 83 -4.57 -7.30 -12.84
C PRO A 83 -5.70 -8.34 -12.71
N LEU A 84 -5.43 -9.46 -12.03
CA LEU A 84 -6.43 -10.50 -11.77
C LEU A 84 -7.54 -9.98 -10.86
N ALA A 85 -7.17 -9.28 -9.78
CA ALA A 85 -8.11 -8.68 -8.85
C ALA A 85 -8.98 -7.62 -9.55
N VAL A 86 -8.38 -6.75 -10.37
CA VAL A 86 -9.12 -5.75 -11.17
C VAL A 86 -10.11 -6.43 -12.11
N TRP A 87 -9.70 -7.48 -12.82
CA TRP A 87 -10.60 -8.24 -13.70
C TRP A 87 -11.75 -8.87 -12.92
N MET A 88 -11.49 -9.60 -11.84
CA MET A 88 -12.53 -10.21 -11.01
C MET A 88 -13.51 -9.17 -10.46
N MET A 89 -12.99 -8.06 -9.94
CA MET A 89 -13.81 -6.99 -9.38
C MET A 89 -14.67 -6.29 -10.43
N SER A 90 -14.19 -6.17 -11.67
CA SER A 90 -14.99 -5.63 -12.77
C SER A 90 -16.22 -6.49 -13.10
N GLN A 91 -16.15 -7.81 -12.85
CA GLN A 91 -17.30 -8.70 -13.03
C GLN A 91 -18.33 -8.53 -11.91
N TRP A 92 -17.88 -8.16 -10.71
CA TRP A 92 -18.74 -8.00 -9.53
C TRP A 92 -19.47 -6.66 -9.46
N HIS A 93 -19.21 -5.74 -10.41
CA HIS A 93 -19.86 -4.43 -10.48
C HIS A 93 -19.85 -3.68 -9.14
N VAL A 94 -18.73 -3.78 -8.41
CA VAL A 94 -18.58 -3.17 -7.09
C VAL A 94 -18.77 -1.65 -7.20
N PRO A 95 -19.64 -1.03 -6.39
CA PRO A 95 -19.88 0.41 -6.45
C PRO A 95 -18.59 1.22 -6.26
N ASN A 96 -18.41 2.26 -7.08
CA ASN A 96 -17.24 3.14 -7.03
C ASN A 96 -16.99 3.75 -5.64
N THR A 97 -18.06 3.98 -4.89
CA THR A 97 -18.03 4.48 -3.51
C THR A 97 -17.24 3.57 -2.57
N ILE A 98 -17.26 2.25 -2.76
CA ILE A 98 -16.53 1.31 -1.91
C ILE A 98 -15.02 1.49 -2.10
N TYR A 99 -14.56 1.65 -3.34
CA TYR A 99 -13.15 1.96 -3.63
C TYR A 99 -12.74 3.30 -3.03
N LEU A 100 -13.60 4.32 -3.14
CA LEU A 100 -13.33 5.64 -2.56
C LEU A 100 -13.23 5.57 -1.03
N ILE A 101 -14.16 4.89 -0.36
CA ILE A 101 -14.13 4.71 1.10
C ILE A 101 -12.87 3.94 1.51
N GLY A 102 -12.57 2.82 0.86
CA GLY A 102 -11.37 2.04 1.15
C GLY A 102 -10.09 2.85 0.94
N PHE A 103 -10.05 3.69 -0.10
CA PHE A 103 -8.95 4.61 -0.37
C PHE A 103 -8.83 5.67 0.72
N LEU A 104 -9.91 6.36 1.09
CA LEU A 104 -9.90 7.41 2.10
C LEU A 104 -9.52 6.86 3.49
N LEU A 105 -10.02 5.68 3.86
CA LEU A 105 -9.62 4.99 5.09
C LEU A 105 -8.13 4.63 5.06
N SER A 106 -7.66 4.03 3.97
CA SER A 106 -6.24 3.66 3.85
C SER A 106 -5.33 4.89 3.82
N LEU A 107 -5.74 5.95 3.13
CA LEU A 107 -4.99 7.21 3.03
C LEU A 107 -4.93 7.89 4.40
N SER A 108 -6.06 8.02 5.09
CA SER A 108 -6.09 8.66 6.41
C SER A 108 -5.35 7.87 7.49
N LEU A 109 -5.28 6.53 7.37
CA LEU A 109 -4.53 5.67 8.27
C LEU A 109 -3.02 5.61 7.95
N TYR A 110 -2.65 5.54 6.66
CA TYR A 110 -1.26 5.36 6.21
C TYR A 110 -0.68 6.61 5.53
N TRP A 111 -1.14 7.79 5.93
CA TRP A 111 -0.96 9.09 5.31
C TRP A 111 0.39 9.31 4.62
N THR A 112 1.51 9.21 5.33
CA THR A 112 2.84 9.47 4.77
C THR A 112 3.68 8.21 4.54
N THR A 113 3.13 7.02 4.76
CA THR A 113 3.88 5.75 4.69
C THR A 113 4.55 5.53 3.34
N PHE A 114 3.93 5.99 2.25
CA PHE A 114 4.50 5.90 0.90
C PHE A 114 5.80 6.71 0.72
N ARG A 115 6.09 7.67 1.62
CA ARG A 115 7.33 8.46 1.66
C ARG A 115 8.27 8.02 2.77
N THR A 116 7.75 7.91 4.00
CA THR A 116 8.52 7.69 5.24
C THR A 116 8.84 6.22 5.49
N GLN A 117 8.08 5.29 4.92
CA GLN A 117 8.19 3.85 5.15
C GLN A 117 7.98 3.42 6.62
N VAL A 118 7.30 4.26 7.40
CA VAL A 118 6.87 3.95 8.78
C VAL A 118 5.35 3.83 8.78
N PRO A 119 4.80 2.60 8.63
CA PRO A 119 3.36 2.38 8.70
C PRO A 119 2.89 2.37 10.16
N PHE A 120 1.57 2.33 10.35
CA PHE A 120 0.95 2.16 11.66
C PHE A 120 1.32 0.80 12.29
N PHE A 121 2.04 0.85 13.42
CA PHE A 121 2.41 -0.30 14.24
C PHE A 121 2.06 -0.04 15.71
N PRO A 122 0.90 -0.51 16.20
CA PRO A 122 0.47 -0.24 17.57
C PRO A 122 1.38 -0.93 18.59
N SER A 123 1.65 -0.24 19.70
CA SER A 123 2.41 -0.81 20.81
C SER A 123 1.59 -1.89 21.53
N THR A 124 2.18 -3.07 21.72
CA THR A 124 1.51 -4.16 22.45
C THR A 124 1.36 -3.82 23.94
N ALA A 125 0.45 -4.50 24.64
CA ALA A 125 0.27 -4.31 26.08
C ALA A 125 1.58 -4.48 26.88
N THR A 126 2.38 -5.49 26.52
CA THR A 126 3.69 -5.75 27.15
C THR A 126 4.66 -4.59 26.94
N VAL A 127 4.74 -4.04 25.72
CA VAL A 127 5.59 -2.88 25.43
C VAL A 127 5.15 -1.67 26.27
N ARG A 128 3.85 -1.41 26.34
CA ARG A 128 3.29 -0.30 27.13
C ARG A 128 3.60 -0.41 28.62
N GLN A 129 3.41 -1.60 29.19
CA GLN A 129 3.76 -1.88 30.60
C GLN A 129 5.26 -1.65 30.85
N GLN A 130 6.12 -2.15 29.96
CA GLN A 130 7.55 -2.03 30.14
C GLN A 130 8.01 -0.57 30.03
N VAL A 131 7.49 0.18 29.07
CA VAL A 131 7.76 1.63 28.95
C VAL A 131 7.33 2.36 30.21
N LEU A 132 6.17 2.03 30.80
CA LEU A 132 5.71 2.65 32.04
C LEU A 132 6.71 2.46 33.19
N THR A 133 7.37 1.30 33.29
CA THR A 133 8.39 1.06 34.34
C THR A 133 9.64 1.91 34.17
N LEU A 134 9.90 2.42 32.96
CA LEU A 134 11.05 3.28 32.66
C LEU A 134 10.76 4.76 32.98
N ILE A 135 9.49 5.12 33.19
CA ILE A 135 9.06 6.48 33.52
C ILE A 135 9.28 6.71 35.02
N PRO A 136 10.10 7.70 35.43
CA PRO A 136 10.30 8.05 36.85
C PRO A 136 9.01 8.12 37.66
N GLN A 137 8.95 7.43 38.80
CA GLN A 137 7.70 7.21 39.55
C GLN A 137 7.31 8.35 40.48
N TYR A 138 8.27 9.16 40.95
CA TYR A 138 8.06 10.09 42.06
C TYR A 138 8.07 11.56 41.67
N GLN A 139 7.89 11.87 40.38
CA GLN A 139 7.83 13.25 39.90
C GLN A 139 6.83 13.39 38.74
N PRO A 140 5.99 14.45 38.75
CA PRO A 140 5.22 14.87 37.59
C PRO A 140 6.14 15.17 36.41
N MET A 141 5.74 14.76 35.21
CA MET A 141 6.52 15.01 34.00
C MET A 141 5.64 15.44 32.85
N ARG A 142 6.25 16.12 31.88
CA ARG A 142 5.67 16.32 30.55
C ARG A 142 6.23 15.26 29.60
N ILE A 143 5.35 14.45 29.02
CA ILE A 143 5.68 13.31 28.16
C ILE A 143 5.09 13.57 26.78
N ILE A 144 5.89 13.36 25.74
CA ILE A 144 5.48 13.56 24.34
C ILE A 144 5.69 12.26 23.58
N ASP A 145 4.63 11.74 22.96
CA ASP A 145 4.65 10.54 22.12
C ASP A 145 4.59 10.95 20.64
N ILE A 146 5.72 10.83 19.93
CA ILE A 146 5.85 11.26 18.53
C ILE A 146 5.55 10.09 17.59
N GLY A 147 4.51 10.23 16.77
CA GLY A 147 3.92 9.12 16.04
C GLY A 147 3.03 8.29 16.96
N SER A 148 2.15 8.96 17.73
CA SER A 148 1.33 8.32 18.76
C SER A 148 0.32 7.30 18.22
N GLY A 149 0.13 7.23 16.90
CA GLY A 149 -0.81 6.30 16.29
C GLY A 149 -2.23 6.55 16.82
N LEU A 150 -2.91 5.51 17.28
CA LEU A 150 -4.25 5.64 17.88
C LEU A 150 -4.22 6.11 19.35
N GLY A 151 -3.08 6.58 19.84
CA GLY A 151 -2.88 6.98 21.23
C GLY A 151 -2.63 5.81 22.19
N ASP A 152 -2.28 4.62 21.67
CA ASP A 152 -2.16 3.39 22.46
C ASP A 152 -1.25 3.54 23.69
N MET A 153 -0.13 4.24 23.52
CA MET A 153 0.88 4.49 24.56
C MET A 153 0.56 5.75 25.36
N SER A 154 0.32 6.89 24.70
CA SER A 154 0.01 8.16 25.35
C SER A 154 -1.20 8.08 26.29
N MET A 155 -2.31 7.50 25.84
CA MET A 155 -3.50 7.32 26.68
C MET A 155 -3.27 6.33 27.83
N TYR A 156 -2.48 5.27 27.58
CA TYR A 156 -2.13 4.30 28.60
C TYR A 156 -1.33 4.94 29.74
N ILE A 157 -0.33 5.76 29.40
CA ILE A 157 0.48 6.50 30.38
C ILE A 157 -0.40 7.54 31.09
N ALA A 158 -1.19 8.33 30.36
CA ALA A 158 -2.06 9.36 30.95
C ALA A 158 -3.04 8.78 31.97
N LYS A 159 -3.59 7.59 31.70
CA LYS A 159 -4.50 6.89 32.62
C LYS A 159 -3.81 6.43 33.91
N LEU A 160 -2.56 5.97 33.83
CA LEU A 160 -1.83 5.39 34.96
C LEU A 160 -0.97 6.41 35.72
N ARG A 161 -0.65 7.53 35.08
CA ARG A 161 0.14 8.64 35.62
C ARG A 161 -0.64 9.95 35.45
N PRO A 162 -1.80 10.11 36.11
CA PRO A 162 -2.66 11.29 35.96
C PRO A 162 -2.00 12.60 36.42
N GLU A 163 -0.91 12.51 37.20
CA GLU A 163 -0.09 13.65 37.59
C GLU A 163 0.85 14.14 36.48
N CYS A 164 1.06 13.36 35.42
CA CYS A 164 1.88 13.73 34.27
C CYS A 164 1.04 14.39 33.18
N SER A 165 1.63 15.36 32.48
CA SER A 165 1.07 15.92 31.24
C SER A 165 1.54 15.05 30.07
N VAL A 166 0.63 14.37 29.39
CA VAL A 166 0.96 13.49 28.26
C VAL A 166 0.34 14.02 26.99
N GLU A 167 1.15 14.19 25.95
CA GLU A 167 0.73 14.69 24.64
C GLU A 167 1.11 13.68 23.55
N GLY A 168 0.15 13.27 22.72
CA GLY A 168 0.40 12.51 21.50
C GLY A 168 0.54 13.46 20.31
N ILE A 169 1.52 13.21 19.44
CA ILE A 169 1.72 13.94 18.19
C ILE A 169 1.60 12.94 17.05
N GLU A 170 0.68 13.19 16.13
CA GLU A 170 0.45 12.32 14.98
C GLU A 170 0.16 13.12 13.72
N ILE A 171 0.68 12.65 12.60
CA ILE A 171 0.53 13.28 11.28
C ILE A 171 -0.57 12.60 10.45
N ALA A 172 -0.85 11.33 10.70
CA ALA A 172 -1.90 10.58 10.02
C ALA A 172 -3.28 11.05 10.50
N PRO A 173 -4.16 11.57 9.61
CA PRO A 173 -5.40 12.23 10.02
C PRO A 173 -6.34 11.35 10.86
N LEU A 174 -6.47 10.06 10.50
CA LEU A 174 -7.37 9.17 11.24
C LEU A 174 -6.80 8.82 12.63
N PRO A 175 -5.53 8.38 12.75
CA PRO A 175 -4.87 8.26 14.04
C PRO A 175 -4.92 9.52 14.91
N TRP A 176 -4.61 10.69 14.36
CA TRP A 176 -4.68 11.96 15.05
C TRP A 176 -6.09 12.30 15.58
N LEU A 177 -7.14 11.98 14.81
CA LEU A 177 -8.52 12.23 15.22
C LEU A 177 -8.96 11.34 16.41
N ILE A 178 -8.35 10.16 16.54
CA ILE A 178 -8.68 9.18 17.58
C ILE A 178 -7.83 9.40 18.84
N SER A 179 -6.57 9.81 18.69
CA SER A 179 -5.54 9.86 19.73
C SER A 179 -5.65 11.02 20.72
#